data_AF-A0A953WIR1-F1
#
_entry.id   AF-A0A953WIR1-F1
#
_cell.length_a   1.000
_cell.length_b   1.000
_cell.length_c   1.000
_cell.angle_alpha   90.00
_cell.angle_beta   90.00
_cell.angle_gamma   90.00
#
_symmetry.space_group_name_H-M   'P 1'
#
loop_
_entity.id
_entity.type
_entity.pdbx_description
1 polymer ?
#
loop_
_entity_poly.entity_id
_entity_poly.type
_entity_poly.pdbx_seq_one_letter_code
_entity_poly.pdbx_strand_id
1 'polypeptide(L)' 'PHTPMRAKAVLFAAVAYFVTPMDMLPDFITGLGFTDDATVLATALGLVGMHVKETHRTAARRLLRVPEPVKED' A
#
# COMPACT_ATOMS: atom_id res chain seq x y z
N PRO A 1 -5.61 -4.37 -19.71
CA PRO A 1 -5.13 -4.39 -18.31
C PRO A 1 -3.62 -4.12 -18.21
N HIS A 2 -3.21 -2.86 -18.09
CA HIS A 2 -1.79 -2.45 -18.14
C HIS A 2 -1.02 -2.67 -16.83
N THR A 3 -1.71 -2.88 -15.69
CA THR A 3 -1.06 -3.17 -14.42
C THR A 3 -0.68 -4.66 -14.35
N PRO A 4 0.59 -5.01 -14.08
CA PRO A 4 1.03 -6.40 -13.99
C PRO A 4 0.23 -7.22 -12.97
N MET A 5 0.03 -8.50 -13.26
CA MET A 5 -0.73 -9.40 -12.37
C MET A 5 -0.12 -9.51 -10.98
N ARG A 6 1.22 -9.51 -10.90
CA ARG A 6 1.96 -9.55 -9.62
C ARG A 6 1.64 -8.37 -8.71
N ALA A 7 1.61 -7.15 -9.26
CA ALA A 7 1.29 -5.96 -8.47
C ALA A 7 -0.14 -6.01 -7.90
N LYS A 8 -1.10 -6.53 -8.68
CA LYS A 8 -2.47 -6.74 -8.22
C LYS A 8 -2.56 -7.81 -7.13
N ALA A 9 -1.85 -8.93 -7.29
CA ALA A 9 -1.81 -10.00 -6.30
C ALA A 9 -1.21 -9.52 -4.96
N VAL A 10 -0.13 -8.74 -5.00
CA VAL A 10 0.51 -8.15 -3.82
C VAL A 10 -0.45 -7.20 -3.09
N LEU A 11 -1.16 -6.33 -3.82
CA LEU A 11 -2.17 -5.45 -3.20
C LEU A 11 -3.30 -6.25 -2.54
N PHE A 12 -3.78 -7.30 -3.21
CA PHE A 12 -4.84 -8.13 -2.68
C PHE A 12 -4.39 -8.88 -1.42
N ALA A 13 -3.15 -9.41 -1.41
CA ALA A 13 -2.55 -10.05 -0.25
C ALA A 13 -2.36 -9.07 0.92
N ALA A 14 -1.89 -7.85 0.65
CA ALA A 14 -1.73 -6.82 1.68
C ALA A 14 -3.07 -6.39 2.31
N VAL A 15 -4.12 -6.25 1.49
CA VAL A 15 -5.48 -5.95 2.00
C VAL A 15 -6.06 -7.15 2.75
N ALA A 16 -5.85 -8.38 2.26
CA ALA A 16 -6.29 -9.58 2.95
C ALA A 16 -5.65 -9.67 4.34
N TYR A 17 -4.32 -9.55 4.43
CA TYR A 17 -3.55 -9.51 5.69
C TYR A 17 -4.07 -8.42 6.63
N PHE A 18 -4.31 -7.20 6.12
CA PHE A 18 -4.82 -6.09 6.92
C PHE A 18 -6.24 -6.33 7.49
N VAL A 19 -7.08 -7.12 6.81
CA VAL A 19 -8.50 -7.30 7.17
C VAL A 19 -8.77 -8.62 7.87
N THR A 20 -7.94 -9.65 7.70
CA THR A 20 -8.20 -10.96 8.28
C THR A 20 -7.99 -10.96 9.80
N PRO A 21 -8.99 -11.38 10.60
CA PRO A 21 -8.93 -11.36 12.06
C PRO A 21 -7.98 -12.43 12.66
N MET A 22 -7.21 -13.14 11.83
CA MET A 22 -6.29 -14.21 12.22
C MET A 22 -4.81 -13.78 12.26
N ASP A 23 -4.40 -12.62 11.72
CA ASP A 23 -2.99 -12.18 11.78
C ASP A 23 -2.64 -11.50 13.13
N MET A 24 -3.62 -10.85 13.77
CA MET A 24 -3.41 -10.24 15.11
C MET A 24 -3.40 -11.27 16.26
N LEU A 25 -3.90 -12.49 16.07
CA LEU A 25 -4.01 -13.45 17.16
C LEU A 25 -2.69 -14.22 17.46
N PRO A 26 -1.89 -14.65 16.47
CA PRO A 26 -0.63 -15.34 16.68
C PRO A 26 0.53 -14.43 17.16
N ASP A 27 0.61 -13.20 16.63
CA ASP A 27 1.76 -12.32 16.88
C ASP A 27 1.68 -11.56 18.22
N PHE A 28 0.46 -11.33 18.73
CA PHE A 28 0.26 -10.78 20.07
C PHE A 28 0.67 -11.74 21.19
N ILE A 29 0.74 -13.05 20.91
CA ILE A 29 1.10 -14.06 21.91
C ILE A 29 2.62 -14.19 22.08
N THR A 30 3.45 -13.69 21.15
CA THR A 30 4.89 -14.02 21.13
C THR A 30 5.85 -12.83 21.41
N GLY A 31 5.37 -11.58 21.49
CA GLY A 31 6.07 -10.51 22.23
C GLY A 31 6.98 -9.53 21.46
N LEU A 32 6.90 -9.39 20.12
CA LEU A 32 7.72 -8.45 19.32
C LEU A 32 6.94 -7.74 18.17
N GLY A 33 5.63 -7.56 18.29
CA GLY A 33 4.71 -7.30 17.17
C GLY A 33 4.49 -5.85 16.68
N PHE A 34 5.53 -5.02 16.52
CA PHE A 34 5.36 -3.69 15.90
C PHE A 34 6.17 -3.47 14.60
N THR A 35 7.20 -4.28 14.36
CA THR A 35 8.06 -4.13 13.17
C THR A 35 7.44 -4.80 11.93
N ASP A 36 6.57 -5.78 12.10
CA ASP A 36 6.05 -6.61 11.01
C ASP A 36 5.04 -5.86 10.11
N ASP A 37 4.04 -5.19 10.69
CA ASP A 37 3.03 -4.44 9.93
C ASP A 37 3.62 -3.30 9.06
N ALA A 38 4.58 -2.57 9.62
CA ALA A 38 5.26 -1.49 8.90
C ALA A 38 6.11 -2.05 7.75
N THR A 39 6.75 -3.21 7.95
CA THR A 39 7.56 -3.88 6.93
C THR A 39 6.68 -4.42 5.80
N VAL A 40 5.54 -5.03 6.14
CA VAL A 40 4.55 -5.53 5.17
C VAL A 40 3.97 -4.37 4.35
N LEU A 41 3.54 -3.29 5.00
CA LEU A 41 2.99 -2.12 4.33
C LEU A 41 4.03 -1.41 3.46
N ALA A 42 5.25 -1.21 3.97
CA ALA A 42 6.34 -0.60 3.20
C ALA A 42 6.71 -1.44 1.97
N THR A 43 6.75 -2.77 2.11
CA THR A 43 7.03 -3.69 1.00
C THR A 43 5.93 -3.62 -0.05
N ALA A 44 4.66 -3.64 0.36
CA ALA A 44 3.53 -3.51 -0.55
C ALA A 44 3.56 -2.16 -1.29
N LEU A 45 3.80 -1.06 -0.57
CA LEU A 45 3.92 0.28 -1.17
C LEU A 45 5.12 0.38 -2.12
N GLY A 46 6.25 -0.24 -1.82
CA GLY A 46 7.43 -0.27 -2.70
C GLY A 46 7.15 -1.00 -4.02
N LEU A 47 6.55 -2.19 -3.95
CA LEU A 47 6.22 -3.00 -5.14
C LEU A 47 5.16 -2.34 -6.02
N VAL A 48 4.17 -1.70 -5.41
CA VAL A 48 3.08 -1.04 -6.12
C VAL A 48 3.51 0.35 -6.61
N GLY A 49 4.36 1.04 -5.86
CA GLY A 49 4.84 2.39 -6.16
C GLY A 49 5.44 2.52 -7.55
N MET A 50 6.15 1.49 -8.04
CA MET A 50 6.69 1.44 -9.40
C MET A 50 5.61 1.49 -10.50
N HIS A 51 4.37 1.15 -10.16
CA HIS A 51 3.21 1.14 -11.05
C HIS A 51 2.30 2.37 -10.85
N VAL A 52 2.61 3.23 -9.87
CA VAL A 52 1.87 4.47 -9.61
C VAL A 52 2.34 5.55 -10.59
N LYS A 53 1.49 5.87 -11.57
CA LYS A 53 1.71 6.94 -12.54
C LYS A 53 1.22 8.29 -12.00
N GLU A 54 1.66 9.36 -12.64
CA GLU A 54 1.25 10.72 -12.28
C GLU A 54 -0.26 10.91 -12.35
N THR A 55 -0.93 10.30 -13.33
CA THR A 55 -2.40 10.28 -13.43
C THR A 55 -3.09 9.72 -12.18
N HIS A 56 -2.50 8.70 -11.53
CA HIS A 56 -3.03 8.15 -10.28
C HIS A 56 -2.83 9.14 -9.12
N ARG A 57 -1.69 9.85 -9.08
CA ARG A 57 -1.41 10.87 -8.04
C ARG A 57 -2.33 12.07 -8.16
N THR A 58 -2.51 12.61 -9.37
CA THR A 58 -3.47 13.69 -9.65
C THR A 58 -4.89 13.27 -9.26
N ALA A 59 -5.32 12.06 -9.62
CA ALA A 59 -6.64 11.56 -9.23
C ALA A 59 -6.81 11.48 -7.70
N ALA A 60 -5.79 10.97 -6.98
CA ALA A 60 -5.79 10.92 -5.52
C ALA A 60 -5.84 12.31 -4.88
N ARG A 61 -5.07 13.28 -5.40
CA ARG A 61 -5.08 14.67 -4.93
C ARG A 61 -6.45 15.32 -5.10
N ARG A 62 -7.08 15.15 -6.26
CA ARG A 62 -8.45 15.64 -6.50
C ARG A 62 -9.46 15.04 -5.52
N LEU A 63 -9.39 13.73 -5.28
CA LEU A 63 -10.25 13.04 -4.33
C LEU A 63 -10.05 13.60 -2.90
N LEU A 64 -8.80 13.78 -2.49
CA LEU A 64 -8.43 14.26 -1.16
C LEU A 64 -8.48 15.79 -1.01
N ARG A 65 -8.84 16.53 -2.08
CA ARG A 65 -8.82 18.01 -2.15
C ARG A 65 -7.46 18.61 -1.76
N VAL A 66 -6.38 17.90 -2.06
CA VAL A 66 -5.01 18.37 -1.87
C VAL A 66 -4.62 19.20 -3.10
N PRO A 67 -4.02 20.39 -2.93
CA PRO A 67 -3.52 21.18 -4.06
C PRO A 67 -2.55 20.37 -4.95
N GLU A 68 -2.60 20.63 -6.25
CA GLU A 68 -1.62 20.08 -7.19
C GLU A 68 -0.24 20.69 -6.90
N PRO A 69 0.85 19.90 -7.04
CA PRO A 69 2.18 20.42 -6.85
C PRO A 69 2.47 21.49 -7.92
N VAL A 70 3.09 22.60 -7.50
CA VAL A 70 3.60 23.62 -8.42
C VAL A 70 4.71 22.95 -9.23
N LYS A 71 4.57 22.94 -10.56
CA LYS A 71 5.67 22.55 -11.44
C LYS A 71 6.61 23.75 -11.52
N GLU A 72 7.83 23.60 -11.03
CA GLU A 72 8.91 24.53 -11.34
C GLU A 72 9.41 24.18 -12.74
N ASP A 73 9.25 25.13 -13.67
CA ASP A 73 9.67 25.03 -15.07
C ASP A 73 11.18 25.22 -15.25
#